data_AF-A0A2N6AT39-F1
#
_entry.id   AF-A0A2N6AT39-F1
#
_cell.length_a   1.000
_cell.length_b   1.000
_cell.length_c   1.000
_cell.angle_alpha   90.00
_cell.angle_beta   90.00
_cell.angle_gamma   90.00
#
_symmetry.space_group_name_H-M   'P 1'
#
loop_
_entity.id
_entity.type
_entity.pdbx_description
1 polymer ?
#
loop_
_entity_poly.entity_id
_entity_poly.type
_entity_poly.pdbx_seq_one_letter_code
_entity_poly.pdbx_strand_id
1 'polypeptide(L)'
;MSFIAKSQRGPVGIGVLIALFLALFLLVPVVKVIYVAFQEAGTGAFTLINFVDFFRSALFRESFYNSLYVSGMSVVVASLIALPLAYFTTRFNFAGAVIIQTLGIIPLIMPPFVGAVAMKLLFGSNGSLNLLLDEWFGLNLPIMEGLNGVIFVQSIHYFPFILINLSAALNNIDRSMEESAQNLGSHGFRMFRRVVFPLAMPGYIAGAALVFIKVFDDLGTPLLLDVNKMLAPQAYLRISSIGISDPMGYVISVILIAFSLLSLYVSLLAMKGKDYATVQKGGGGLSKRDLRPWEKIGCYAVVLFILAIVLSPHLGLVLLSFGTIWSYAVLPDGYTIAHYFKVVGEASQFITNTLLYAGLAATLDVILGTAIAYIVYRTGIPGRKWLDYGATVSLAVPGVVLGIGYLRSFYNVNVPFINEPLATWWVIIVIALTIRRLPYALRACIAAIQQVSVMLEEAAENLGATKSHTVRRIVVPLMSGGILAGFVTSFATASVELSATLMLVSQESDAPLAYGIYEFMQSASGRGPGAALGMIAVIIVGLGTYVSHKIIERTDRRRVAARPVAEEVTA
;
A
#
# COMPACT_ATOMS: atom_id res chain seq x y z
N MET A 1 12.53 36.56 19.00
CA MET A 1 12.35 35.10 19.01
C MET A 1 11.43 34.63 20.16
N SER A 2 10.35 35.37 20.47
CA SER A 2 9.38 35.00 21.51
C SER A 2 7.95 35.30 21.04
N PHE A 3 7.35 34.37 20.30
CA PHE A 3 5.98 34.54 19.76
C PHE A 3 5.22 33.21 19.80
N ILE A 4 5.24 32.53 20.94
CA ILE A 4 4.36 31.37 21.18
C ILE A 4 3.46 31.72 22.35
N ALA A 5 2.18 31.99 22.07
CA ALA A 5 1.17 32.22 23.10
C ALA A 5 1.16 31.05 24.10
N LYS A 6 0.89 31.33 25.38
CA LYS A 6 0.90 30.32 26.46
C LYS A 6 -0.02 29.11 26.14
N SER A 7 -1.08 29.33 25.35
CA SER A 7 -2.02 28.32 24.83
C SER A 7 -1.44 27.36 23.79
N GLN A 8 -0.29 27.67 23.17
CA GLN A 8 0.35 26.84 22.13
C GLN A 8 1.51 25.98 22.64
N ARG A 9 1.93 26.12 23.92
CA ARG A 9 3.08 25.37 24.46
C ARG A 9 2.89 23.85 24.45
N GLY A 10 1.68 23.36 24.72
CA GLY A 10 1.36 21.93 24.69
C GLY A 10 1.49 21.32 23.27
N PRO A 11 0.77 21.86 22.28
CA PRO A 11 0.90 21.42 20.89
C PRO A 11 2.32 21.53 20.32
N VAL A 12 3.11 22.52 20.74
CA VAL A 12 4.54 22.64 20.38
C VAL A 12 5.35 21.47 20.95
N GLY A 13 5.18 21.14 22.23
CA GLY A 13 5.88 20.00 22.84
C GLY A 13 5.57 18.67 22.14
N ILE A 14 4.29 18.43 21.82
CA ILE A 14 3.87 17.25 21.05
C ILE A 14 4.49 17.26 19.65
N GLY A 15 4.46 18.41 18.96
CA GLY A 15 5.08 18.56 17.64
C GLY A 15 6.57 18.26 17.65
N VAL A 16 7.30 18.70 18.68
CA VAL A 16 8.73 18.41 18.85
C VAL A 16 8.96 16.92 19.10
N LEU A 17 8.17 16.28 19.96
CA LEU A 17 8.29 14.83 20.20
C LEU A 17 8.05 14.01 18.93
N ILE A 18 7.04 14.38 18.14
CA ILE A 18 6.76 13.73 16.86
C ILE A 18 7.91 13.99 15.87
N ALA A 19 8.41 15.22 15.79
CA ALA A 19 9.55 15.55 14.95
C ALA A 19 10.80 14.74 15.34
N LEU A 20 11.08 14.58 16.64
CA LEU A 20 12.18 13.77 17.14
C LEU A 20 11.98 12.28 16.84
N PHE A 21 10.76 11.76 16.98
CA PHE A 21 10.44 10.39 16.61
C PHE A 21 10.68 10.13 15.12
N LEU A 22 10.17 11.00 14.24
CA LEU A 22 10.40 10.90 12.79
C LEU A 22 11.89 11.13 12.45
N ALA A 23 12.58 12.03 13.13
CA ALA A 23 14.01 12.24 12.92
C ALA A 23 14.81 10.98 13.29
N LEU A 24 14.55 10.41 14.46
CA LEU A 24 15.29 9.26 14.98
C LEU A 24 15.00 7.98 14.19
N PHE A 25 13.74 7.71 13.83
CA PHE A 25 13.34 6.43 13.23
C PHE A 25 13.07 6.49 11.74
N LEU A 26 13.00 7.66 11.10
CA LEU A 26 12.90 7.77 9.65
C LEU A 26 14.14 8.43 9.07
N LEU A 27 14.48 9.64 9.51
CA LEU A 27 15.56 10.42 8.88
C LEU A 27 16.94 9.84 9.17
N VAL A 28 17.26 9.52 10.43
CA VAL A 28 18.58 8.98 10.81
C VAL A 28 18.90 7.69 10.06
N PRO A 29 18.02 6.67 10.01
CA PRO A 29 18.28 5.45 9.24
C PRO A 29 18.48 5.70 7.75
N VAL A 30 17.64 6.53 7.13
CA VAL A 30 17.74 6.86 5.71
C VAL A 30 19.04 7.62 5.41
N VAL A 31 19.37 8.62 6.23
CA VAL A 31 20.62 9.38 6.11
C VAL A 31 21.83 8.48 6.34
N LYS A 32 21.78 7.54 7.29
CA LYS A 32 22.88 6.60 7.54
C LYS A 32 23.10 5.67 6.35
N VAL A 33 22.02 5.18 5.72
CA VAL A 33 22.10 4.40 4.48
C VAL A 33 22.76 5.20 3.37
N ILE A 34 22.29 6.44 3.15
CA ILE A 34 22.87 7.33 2.14
C ILE A 34 24.35 7.56 2.45
N TYR A 35 24.68 7.93 3.69
CA TYR A 35 26.05 8.21 4.12
C TYR A 35 26.98 7.03 3.86
N VAL A 36 26.61 5.81 4.27
CA VAL A 36 27.43 4.60 4.08
C VAL A 36 27.60 4.25 2.60
N ALA A 37 26.62 4.53 1.74
CA ALA A 37 26.77 4.30 0.30
C ALA A 37 27.93 5.12 -0.33
N PHE A 38 28.24 6.29 0.24
CA PHE A 38 29.35 7.13 -0.17
C PHE A 38 30.64 6.89 0.64
N GLN A 39 30.72 5.83 1.45
CA GLN A 39 31.94 5.51 2.21
C GLN A 39 32.68 4.33 1.59
N GLU A 40 33.99 4.45 1.47
CA GLU A 40 34.85 3.32 1.10
C GLU A 40 34.92 2.31 2.25
N ALA A 41 34.83 1.02 1.91
CA ALA A 41 34.95 -0.05 2.88
C ALA A 41 36.36 -0.04 3.52
N GLY A 42 36.41 -0.04 4.86
CA GLY A 42 37.66 -0.04 5.63
C GLY A 42 38.19 1.35 5.99
N THR A 43 38.35 2.25 5.02
CA THR A 43 38.90 3.61 5.28
C THR A 43 37.84 4.58 5.79
N GLY A 44 36.56 4.38 5.43
CA GLY A 44 35.46 5.29 5.76
C GLY A 44 35.52 6.63 5.03
N ALA A 45 36.45 6.79 4.07
CA ALA A 45 36.61 8.00 3.28
C ALA A 45 35.42 8.21 2.34
N PHE A 46 35.04 9.47 2.11
CA PHE A 46 33.97 9.80 1.17
C PHE A 46 34.43 9.51 -0.26
N THR A 47 33.64 8.73 -1.00
CA THR A 47 33.98 8.23 -2.33
C THR A 47 32.74 8.00 -3.20
N LEU A 48 32.96 7.96 -4.51
CA LEU A 48 31.96 7.52 -5.50
C LEU A 48 32.28 6.12 -6.05
N ILE A 49 33.36 5.48 -5.58
CA ILE A 49 33.82 4.20 -6.14
C ILE A 49 32.75 3.12 -6.05
N ASN A 50 31.97 3.08 -4.96
CA ASN A 50 30.90 2.09 -4.79
C ASN A 50 29.82 2.20 -5.90
N PHE A 51 29.51 3.42 -6.35
CA PHE A 51 28.58 3.65 -7.46
C PHE A 51 29.20 3.25 -8.80
N VAL A 52 30.50 3.52 -8.99
CA VAL A 52 31.23 3.09 -10.19
C VAL A 52 31.27 1.56 -10.27
N ASP A 53 31.59 0.88 -9.17
CA ASP A 53 31.65 -0.57 -9.07
C ASP A 53 30.28 -1.22 -9.25
N PHE A 54 29.22 -0.57 -8.73
CA PHE A 54 27.85 -0.96 -9.01
C PHE A 54 27.57 -1.02 -10.52
N PHE A 55 27.90 0.03 -11.28
CA PHE A 55 27.64 0.05 -12.73
C PHE A 55 28.62 -0.80 -13.56
N ARG A 56 29.80 -1.12 -13.01
CA ARG A 56 30.75 -2.07 -13.62
C ARG A 56 30.25 -3.51 -13.52
N SER A 57 29.63 -3.88 -12.41
CA SER A 57 29.06 -5.22 -12.20
C SER A 57 27.92 -5.51 -13.18
N ALA A 58 28.06 -6.59 -13.95
CA ALA A 58 27.02 -7.04 -14.87
C ALA A 58 25.71 -7.40 -14.13
N LEU A 59 25.82 -8.06 -12.97
CA LEU A 59 24.67 -8.46 -12.15
C LEU A 59 23.86 -7.25 -11.68
N PHE A 60 24.54 -6.21 -11.20
CA PHE A 60 23.88 -5.02 -10.66
C PHE A 60 23.29 -4.13 -11.75
N ARG A 61 23.98 -4.02 -12.89
CA ARG A 61 23.43 -3.36 -14.08
C ARG A 61 22.20 -4.09 -14.62
N GLU A 62 22.24 -5.42 -14.69
CA GLU A 62 21.07 -6.24 -15.06
C GLU A 62 19.92 -6.04 -14.06
N SER A 63 20.21 -6.07 -12.76
CA SER A 63 19.21 -5.88 -11.70
C SER A 63 18.56 -4.50 -11.72
N PHE A 64 19.34 -3.45 -12.05
CA PHE A 64 18.85 -2.09 -12.25
C PHE A 64 17.84 -2.01 -13.41
N TYR A 65 18.21 -2.54 -14.58
CA TYR A 65 17.32 -2.54 -15.75
C TYR A 65 16.09 -3.42 -15.53
N ASN A 66 16.25 -4.59 -14.91
CA ASN A 66 15.15 -5.49 -14.60
C ASN A 66 14.12 -4.84 -13.66
N SER A 67 14.57 -4.15 -12.60
CA SER A 67 13.66 -3.43 -11.70
C SER A 67 12.89 -2.32 -12.40
N LEU A 68 13.54 -1.53 -13.26
CA LEU A 68 12.86 -0.50 -14.05
C LEU A 68 11.89 -1.10 -15.07
N TYR A 69 12.31 -2.14 -15.77
CA TYR A 69 11.50 -2.85 -16.76
C TYR A 69 10.26 -3.47 -16.13
N VAL A 70 10.42 -4.23 -15.05
CA VAL A 70 9.31 -4.87 -14.33
C VAL A 70 8.34 -3.81 -13.79
N SER A 71 8.84 -2.74 -13.17
CA SER A 71 7.97 -1.68 -12.62
C SER A 71 7.22 -0.92 -13.71
N GLY A 72 7.88 -0.57 -14.81
CA GLY A 72 7.26 0.10 -15.95
C GLY A 72 6.21 -0.78 -16.63
N MET A 73 6.54 -2.04 -16.91
CA MET A 73 5.62 -2.98 -17.55
C MET A 73 4.45 -3.34 -16.64
N SER A 74 4.66 -3.44 -15.33
CA SER A 74 3.58 -3.67 -14.38
C SER A 74 2.58 -2.51 -14.37
N VAL A 75 3.04 -1.26 -14.50
CA VAL A 75 2.13 -0.11 -14.68
C VAL A 75 1.34 -0.22 -15.98
N VAL A 76 1.97 -0.62 -17.09
CA VAL A 76 1.30 -0.78 -18.38
C VAL A 76 0.20 -1.85 -18.29
N VAL A 77 0.53 -3.05 -17.81
CA VAL A 77 -0.42 -4.17 -17.69
C VAL A 77 -1.51 -3.85 -16.67
N ALA A 78 -1.16 -3.28 -15.51
CA ALA A 78 -2.14 -2.80 -14.54
C ALA A 78 -3.07 -1.73 -15.13
N SER A 79 -2.58 -0.86 -16.03
CA SER A 79 -3.40 0.14 -16.71
C SER A 79 -4.40 -0.50 -17.68
N LEU A 80 -3.98 -1.55 -18.41
CA LEU A 80 -4.87 -2.31 -19.30
C LEU A 80 -6.04 -2.97 -18.55
N ILE A 81 -5.82 -3.31 -17.27
CA ILE A 81 -6.85 -3.86 -16.37
C ILE A 81 -7.70 -2.71 -15.77
N ALA A 82 -7.05 -1.71 -15.18
CA ALA A 82 -7.73 -0.67 -14.41
C ALA A 82 -8.55 0.29 -15.28
N LEU A 83 -8.05 0.68 -16.46
CA LEU A 83 -8.69 1.69 -17.33
C LEU A 83 -10.10 1.24 -17.78
N PRO A 84 -10.30 0.03 -18.35
CA PRO A 84 -11.63 -0.43 -18.70
C PRO A 84 -12.57 -0.51 -17.48
N LEU A 85 -12.11 -1.08 -16.36
CA LEU A 85 -12.95 -1.22 -15.16
C LEU A 85 -13.37 0.14 -14.63
N ALA A 86 -12.44 1.09 -14.49
CA ALA A 86 -12.73 2.43 -14.00
C ALA A 86 -13.72 3.14 -14.94
N TYR A 87 -13.46 3.11 -16.25
CA TYR A 87 -14.29 3.81 -17.23
C TYR A 87 -15.71 3.23 -17.30
N PHE A 88 -15.85 1.90 -17.37
CA PHE A 88 -17.16 1.24 -17.45
C PHE A 88 -17.99 1.44 -16.20
N THR A 89 -17.40 1.31 -15.01
CA THR A 89 -18.16 1.37 -13.75
C THR A 89 -18.54 2.79 -13.32
N THR A 90 -17.74 3.79 -13.70
CA THR A 90 -17.98 5.21 -13.34
C THR A 90 -18.81 5.96 -14.37
N ARG A 91 -18.60 5.73 -15.68
CA ARG A 91 -19.22 6.53 -16.74
C ARG A 91 -20.52 5.97 -17.31
N PHE A 92 -20.78 4.68 -17.11
CA PHE A 92 -21.95 4.01 -17.69
C PHE A 92 -22.92 3.49 -16.64
N ASN A 93 -24.20 3.40 -17.03
CA ASN A 93 -25.26 2.71 -16.28
C ASN A 93 -24.97 1.21 -16.31
N PHE A 94 -24.07 0.79 -15.43
CA PHE A 94 -23.59 -0.57 -15.35
C PHE A 94 -24.18 -1.24 -14.11
N ALA A 95 -25.07 -2.23 -14.32
CA ALA A 95 -25.65 -2.98 -13.22
C ALA A 95 -24.54 -3.78 -12.52
N GLY A 96 -24.47 -3.70 -11.19
CA GLY A 96 -23.41 -4.34 -10.41
C GLY A 96 -22.08 -3.58 -10.38
N ALA A 97 -22.02 -2.31 -10.82
CA ALA A 97 -20.79 -1.50 -10.77
C ALA A 97 -20.10 -1.52 -9.39
N VAL A 98 -20.88 -1.45 -8.31
CA VAL A 98 -20.36 -1.52 -6.94
C VAL A 98 -19.72 -2.88 -6.67
N ILE A 99 -20.36 -3.98 -7.06
CA ILE A 99 -19.81 -5.33 -6.88
C ILE A 99 -18.50 -5.48 -7.65
N ILE A 100 -18.45 -5.01 -8.90
CA ILE A 100 -17.25 -5.09 -9.74
C ILE A 100 -16.10 -4.26 -9.17
N GLN A 101 -16.37 -3.05 -8.70
CA GLN A 101 -15.35 -2.24 -8.04
C GLN A 101 -14.86 -2.90 -6.75
N THR A 102 -15.78 -3.45 -5.93
CA THR A 102 -15.42 -4.18 -4.70
C THR A 102 -14.56 -5.39 -5.01
N LEU A 103 -14.97 -6.25 -5.97
CA LEU A 103 -14.20 -7.40 -6.42
C LEU A 103 -12.83 -6.98 -6.99
N GLY A 104 -12.78 -5.86 -7.72
CA GLY A 104 -11.55 -5.30 -8.24
C GLY A 104 -10.58 -4.81 -7.16
N ILE A 105 -11.04 -4.56 -5.93
CA ILE A 105 -10.18 -4.12 -4.82
C ILE A 105 -9.68 -5.31 -3.98
N ILE A 106 -10.35 -6.47 -4.04
CA ILE A 106 -9.98 -7.69 -3.30
C ILE A 106 -8.49 -8.08 -3.42
N PRO A 107 -7.80 -7.91 -4.57
CA PRO A 107 -6.37 -8.18 -4.67
C PRO A 107 -5.51 -7.50 -3.61
N LEU A 108 -5.82 -6.27 -3.19
CA LEU A 108 -5.05 -5.56 -2.17
C LEU A 108 -5.14 -6.18 -0.76
N ILE A 109 -6.09 -7.08 -0.51
CA ILE A 109 -6.30 -7.71 0.80
C ILE A 109 -5.30 -8.84 1.03
N MET A 110 -4.88 -9.52 -0.03
CA MET A 110 -3.90 -10.60 0.03
C MET A 110 -2.48 -10.00 0.03
N PRO A 111 -1.46 -10.67 0.57
CA PRO A 111 -0.09 -10.28 0.26
C PRO A 111 0.29 -10.71 -1.18
N PRO A 112 1.05 -9.90 -1.94
CA PRO A 112 1.36 -10.18 -3.36
C PRO A 112 2.13 -11.49 -3.55
N PHE A 113 3.12 -11.73 -2.70
CA PHE A 113 4.01 -12.89 -2.78
C PHE A 113 3.28 -14.22 -2.52
N VAL A 114 2.23 -14.20 -1.70
CA VAL A 114 1.34 -15.33 -1.46
C VAL A 114 0.58 -15.69 -2.75
N GLY A 115 0.08 -14.66 -3.42
CA GLY A 115 -0.52 -14.79 -4.74
C GLY A 115 0.45 -15.34 -5.79
N ALA A 116 1.73 -15.01 -5.70
CA ALA A 116 2.74 -15.44 -6.68
C ALA A 116 2.86 -16.97 -6.79
N VAL A 117 2.88 -17.66 -5.65
CA VAL A 117 2.96 -19.13 -5.62
C VAL A 117 1.68 -19.76 -6.15
N ALA A 118 0.51 -19.25 -5.74
CA ALA A 118 -0.78 -19.70 -6.27
C ALA A 118 -0.87 -19.50 -7.79
N MET A 119 -0.40 -18.36 -8.29
CA MET A 119 -0.36 -18.04 -9.71
C MET A 119 0.62 -18.92 -10.48
N LYS A 120 1.74 -19.33 -9.87
CA LYS A 120 2.68 -20.28 -10.48
C LYS A 120 2.04 -21.66 -10.68
N LEU A 121 1.14 -22.09 -9.79
CA LEU A 121 0.39 -23.34 -9.94
C LEU A 121 -0.73 -23.24 -11.00
N LEU A 122 -1.31 -22.06 -11.20
CA LEU A 122 -2.37 -21.86 -12.20
C LEU A 122 -1.82 -21.57 -13.61
N PHE A 123 -0.82 -20.70 -13.72
CA PHE A 123 -0.33 -20.14 -14.99
C PHE A 123 1.15 -20.48 -15.28
N GLY A 124 1.80 -21.29 -14.43
CA GLY A 124 3.13 -21.84 -14.70
C GLY A 124 3.16 -22.74 -15.92
N SER A 125 4.35 -23.04 -16.43
CA SER A 125 4.55 -23.92 -17.61
C SER A 125 3.93 -25.31 -17.39
N ASN A 126 3.88 -25.77 -16.13
CA ASN A 126 3.20 -27.01 -15.69
C ASN A 126 1.95 -26.74 -14.83
N GLY A 127 1.38 -25.54 -14.96
CA GLY A 127 0.20 -25.12 -14.21
C GLY A 127 -1.10 -25.44 -14.93
N SER A 128 -2.23 -25.29 -14.22
CA SER A 128 -3.56 -25.68 -14.69
C SER A 128 -3.91 -25.21 -16.10
N LEU A 129 -3.62 -23.94 -16.42
CA LEU A 129 -3.94 -23.37 -17.72
C LEU A 129 -3.11 -24.01 -18.83
N ASN A 130 -1.79 -24.14 -18.65
CA ASN A 130 -0.91 -24.69 -19.67
C ASN A 130 -1.13 -26.18 -19.88
N LEU A 131 -1.48 -26.94 -18.84
CA LEU A 131 -1.86 -28.34 -18.99
C LEU A 131 -3.11 -28.51 -19.86
N LEU A 132 -4.13 -27.68 -19.64
CA LEU A 132 -5.36 -27.69 -20.46
C LEU A 132 -5.09 -27.23 -21.90
N LEU A 133 -4.25 -26.22 -22.09
CA LEU A 133 -3.89 -25.71 -23.42
C LEU A 133 -3.02 -26.70 -24.20
N ASP A 134 -2.13 -27.43 -23.53
CA ASP A 134 -1.32 -28.46 -24.15
C ASP A 134 -2.19 -29.66 -24.57
N GLU A 135 -3.11 -30.10 -23.70
CA GLU A 135 -4.03 -31.21 -24.00
C GLU A 135 -4.96 -30.90 -25.19
N TRP A 136 -5.54 -29.69 -25.25
CA TRP A 136 -6.54 -29.35 -26.26
C TRP A 136 -5.95 -28.74 -27.54
N PHE A 137 -4.82 -28.04 -27.44
CA PHE A 137 -4.26 -27.25 -28.53
C PHE A 137 -2.75 -27.47 -28.78
N GLY A 138 -2.05 -28.23 -27.93
CA GLY A 138 -0.59 -28.40 -28.01
C GLY A 138 0.19 -27.10 -27.79
N LEU A 139 -0.34 -26.18 -26.99
CA LEU A 139 0.22 -24.84 -26.75
C LEU A 139 0.71 -24.68 -25.31
N ASN A 140 1.88 -24.05 -25.15
CA ASN A 140 2.41 -23.63 -23.84
C ASN A 140 2.70 -22.13 -23.82
N LEU A 141 2.14 -21.42 -22.84
CA LEU A 141 2.29 -19.98 -22.66
C LEU A 141 3.25 -19.69 -21.48
N PRO A 142 4.45 -19.11 -21.72
CA PRO A 142 5.44 -18.83 -20.68
C PRO A 142 5.11 -17.55 -19.88
N ILE A 143 3.89 -17.43 -19.36
CA ILE A 143 3.39 -16.22 -18.67
C ILE A 143 4.11 -16.02 -17.33
N MET A 144 4.37 -17.11 -16.61
CA MET A 144 4.95 -17.08 -15.26
C MET A 144 6.48 -17.24 -15.22
N GLU A 145 7.16 -17.25 -16.38
CA GLU A 145 8.61 -17.45 -16.44
C GLU A 145 9.39 -16.14 -16.25
N GLY A 146 10.43 -16.19 -15.41
CA GLY A 146 11.34 -15.06 -15.18
C GLY A 146 10.62 -13.76 -14.81
N LEU A 147 11.03 -12.66 -15.44
CA LEU A 147 10.48 -11.32 -15.18
C LEU A 147 8.99 -11.21 -15.55
N ASN A 148 8.50 -12.00 -16.51
CA ASN A 148 7.11 -11.94 -16.96
C ASN A 148 6.16 -12.38 -15.84
N GLY A 149 6.53 -13.41 -15.07
CA GLY A 149 5.74 -13.86 -13.92
C GLY A 149 5.63 -12.79 -12.83
N VAL A 150 6.74 -12.08 -12.56
CA VAL A 150 6.75 -10.97 -11.61
C VAL A 150 5.84 -9.84 -12.09
N ILE A 151 5.96 -9.43 -13.36
CA ILE A 151 5.11 -8.41 -13.99
C ILE A 151 3.63 -8.80 -13.88
N PHE A 152 3.30 -10.04 -14.25
CA PHE A 152 1.91 -10.50 -14.29
C PHE A 152 1.26 -10.51 -12.90
N VAL A 153 1.93 -11.13 -11.91
CA VAL A 153 1.44 -11.21 -10.53
C VAL A 153 1.27 -9.81 -9.93
N GLN A 154 2.30 -8.97 -10.04
CA GLN A 154 2.28 -7.65 -9.43
C GLN A 154 1.29 -6.71 -10.11
N SER A 155 1.07 -6.83 -11.42
CA SER A 155 0.06 -6.04 -12.14
C SER A 155 -1.35 -6.34 -11.64
N ILE A 156 -1.69 -7.63 -11.53
CA ILE A 156 -2.98 -8.09 -10.98
C ILE A 156 -3.14 -7.66 -9.52
N HIS A 157 -2.05 -7.65 -8.77
CA HIS A 157 -2.08 -7.29 -7.37
C HIS A 157 -2.26 -5.79 -7.15
N TYR A 158 -1.54 -4.95 -7.90
CA TYR A 158 -1.44 -3.52 -7.64
C TYR A 158 -2.29 -2.63 -8.56
N PHE A 159 -2.90 -3.14 -9.64
CA PHE A 159 -3.83 -2.32 -10.44
C PHE A 159 -4.96 -1.63 -9.65
N PRO A 160 -5.41 -2.09 -8.47
CA PRO A 160 -6.46 -1.39 -7.75
C PRO A 160 -6.05 0.02 -7.31
N PHE A 161 -4.74 0.30 -7.17
CA PHE A 161 -4.25 1.66 -6.95
C PHE A 161 -4.57 2.60 -8.13
N ILE A 162 -4.46 2.12 -9.37
CA ILE A 162 -4.90 2.86 -10.55
C ILE A 162 -6.41 2.95 -10.56
N LEU A 163 -7.12 1.84 -10.33
CA LEU A 163 -8.59 1.79 -10.34
C LEU A 163 -9.21 2.82 -9.39
N ILE A 164 -8.76 2.88 -8.13
CA ILE A 164 -9.31 3.77 -7.11
C ILE A 164 -9.05 5.24 -7.46
N ASN A 165 -7.81 5.61 -7.76
CA ASN A 165 -7.44 6.99 -8.04
C ASN A 165 -8.05 7.49 -9.36
N LEU A 166 -8.06 6.64 -10.39
CA LEU A 166 -8.68 6.96 -11.67
C LEU A 166 -10.20 7.09 -11.54
N SER A 167 -10.86 6.19 -10.81
CA SER A 167 -12.31 6.27 -10.60
C SER A 167 -12.72 7.54 -9.85
N ALA A 168 -11.94 7.93 -8.83
CA ALA A 168 -12.14 9.20 -8.12
C ALA A 168 -11.99 10.41 -9.06
N ALA A 169 -10.94 10.43 -9.88
CA ALA A 169 -10.74 11.51 -10.85
C ALA A 169 -11.84 11.55 -11.92
N LEU A 170 -12.27 10.40 -12.44
CA LEU A 170 -13.37 10.31 -13.40
C LEU A 170 -14.67 10.84 -12.79
N ASN A 171 -15.02 10.44 -11.57
CA ASN A 171 -16.23 10.92 -10.88
C ASN A 171 -16.25 12.44 -10.65
N ASN A 172 -15.09 13.10 -10.61
CA ASN A 172 -14.98 14.55 -10.44
C ASN A 172 -15.09 15.35 -11.75
N ILE A 173 -15.09 14.70 -12.92
CA ILE A 173 -15.24 15.39 -14.20
C ILE A 173 -16.72 15.71 -14.43
N ASP A 174 -17.02 16.99 -14.64
CA ASP A 174 -18.35 17.46 -15.01
C ASP A 174 -18.80 16.87 -16.36
N ARG A 175 -20.02 16.34 -16.39
CA ARG A 175 -20.65 15.78 -17.58
C ARG A 175 -20.93 16.83 -18.65
N SER A 176 -21.11 18.11 -18.30
CA SER A 176 -21.27 19.21 -19.26
C SER A 176 -20.13 19.26 -20.29
N MET A 177 -18.92 18.87 -19.89
CA MET A 177 -17.75 18.74 -20.77
C MET A 177 -17.91 17.61 -21.80
N GLU A 178 -18.51 16.49 -21.42
CA GLU A 178 -18.78 15.37 -22.33
C GLU A 178 -19.93 15.69 -23.29
N GLU A 179 -21.00 16.32 -22.79
CA GLU A 179 -22.15 16.74 -23.61
C GLU A 179 -21.75 17.81 -24.63
N SER A 180 -20.94 18.78 -24.21
CA SER A 180 -20.36 19.78 -25.13
C SER A 180 -19.46 19.14 -26.19
N ALA A 181 -18.64 18.16 -25.80
CA ALA A 181 -17.81 17.42 -26.76
C ALA A 181 -18.66 16.62 -27.76
N GLN A 182 -19.77 16.03 -27.31
CA GLN A 182 -20.71 15.29 -28.18
C GLN A 182 -21.45 16.22 -29.14
N ASN A 183 -21.85 17.41 -28.70
CA ASN A 183 -22.44 18.44 -29.57
C ASN A 183 -21.49 18.87 -30.69
N LEU A 184 -20.17 18.82 -30.44
CA LEU A 184 -19.11 19.04 -31.42
C LEU A 184 -18.72 17.79 -32.24
N GLY A 185 -19.51 16.70 -32.15
CA GLY A 185 -19.31 15.47 -32.92
C GLY A 185 -18.26 14.50 -32.34
N SER A 186 -17.81 14.69 -31.10
CA SER A 186 -16.87 13.79 -30.45
C SER A 186 -17.60 12.66 -29.71
N HIS A 187 -17.47 11.42 -30.20
CA HIS A 187 -18.12 10.24 -29.61
C HIS A 187 -17.13 9.10 -29.32
N GLY A 188 -17.57 8.12 -28.50
CA GLY A 188 -16.87 6.86 -28.27
C GLY A 188 -15.42 7.02 -27.79
N PHE A 189 -14.49 6.28 -28.42
CA PHE A 189 -13.07 6.32 -28.07
C PHE A 189 -12.42 7.69 -28.34
N ARG A 190 -12.95 8.47 -29.30
CA ARG A 190 -12.45 9.83 -29.58
C ARG A 190 -12.71 10.76 -28.38
N MET A 191 -13.91 10.70 -27.81
CA MET A 191 -14.29 11.44 -26.60
C MET A 191 -13.47 10.99 -25.40
N PHE A 192 -13.30 9.68 -25.21
CA PHE A 192 -12.45 9.15 -24.15
C PHE A 192 -11.02 9.69 -24.24
N ARG A 193 -10.36 9.54 -25.39
CA ARG A 193 -8.95 9.91 -25.57
C ARG A 193 -8.70 11.42 -25.54
N ARG A 194 -9.63 12.24 -26.04
CA ARG A 194 -9.42 13.69 -26.17
C ARG A 194 -9.95 14.52 -25.01
N VAL A 195 -10.95 14.02 -24.28
CA VAL A 195 -11.63 14.79 -23.23
C VAL A 195 -11.51 14.07 -21.90
N VAL A 196 -12.10 12.87 -21.79
CA VAL A 196 -12.24 12.19 -20.50
C VAL A 196 -10.90 11.78 -19.90
N PHE A 197 -10.06 11.08 -20.65
CA PHE A 197 -8.79 10.57 -20.15
C PHE A 197 -7.77 11.68 -19.82
N PRO A 198 -7.59 12.73 -20.66
CA PRO A 198 -6.74 13.87 -20.30
C PRO A 198 -7.18 14.61 -19.03
N LEU A 199 -8.49 14.74 -18.81
CA LEU A 199 -9.05 15.32 -17.58
C LEU A 199 -8.84 14.39 -16.36
N ALA A 200 -8.92 13.08 -16.56
CA ALA A 200 -8.67 12.08 -15.52
C ALA A 200 -7.18 11.77 -15.28
N MET A 201 -6.29 12.29 -16.13
CA MET A 201 -4.86 11.98 -16.14
C MET A 201 -4.15 12.18 -14.80
N PRO A 202 -4.47 13.20 -13.97
CA PRO A 202 -3.80 13.33 -12.66
C PRO A 202 -4.11 12.16 -11.73
N GLY A 203 -5.36 11.68 -11.71
CA GLY A 203 -5.74 10.50 -10.94
C GLY A 203 -5.08 9.24 -11.49
N TYR A 204 -4.99 9.11 -12.82
CA TYR A 204 -4.23 8.04 -13.45
C TYR A 204 -2.75 8.06 -13.05
N ILE A 205 -2.05 9.20 -13.17
CA ILE A 205 -0.63 9.34 -12.83
C ILE A 205 -0.41 9.06 -11.34
N ALA A 206 -1.30 9.56 -10.46
CA ALA A 206 -1.20 9.29 -9.04
C ALA A 206 -1.29 7.78 -8.73
N GLY A 207 -2.25 7.08 -9.33
CA GLY A 207 -2.37 5.63 -9.19
C GLY A 207 -1.20 4.86 -9.83
N ALA A 208 -0.76 5.26 -11.02
CA ALA A 208 0.35 4.64 -11.74
C ALA A 208 1.68 4.80 -10.99
N ALA A 209 1.94 5.97 -10.40
CA ALA A 209 3.10 6.21 -9.56
C ALA A 209 3.11 5.30 -8.32
N LEU A 210 1.95 5.09 -7.68
CA LEU A 210 1.82 4.15 -6.56
C LEU A 210 2.10 2.71 -6.99
N VAL A 211 1.57 2.26 -8.13
CA VAL A 211 1.90 0.93 -8.68
C VAL A 211 3.40 0.80 -8.94
N PHE A 212 4.00 1.80 -9.60
CA PHE A 212 5.44 1.80 -9.86
C PHE A 212 6.24 1.67 -8.56
N ILE A 213 5.95 2.49 -7.55
CA ILE A 213 6.66 2.46 -6.25
C ILE A 213 6.52 1.08 -5.61
N LYS A 214 5.30 0.52 -5.57
CA LYS A 214 5.01 -0.76 -4.94
C LYS A 214 5.65 -1.96 -5.63
N VAL A 215 5.87 -1.87 -6.94
CA VAL A 215 6.57 -2.91 -7.68
C VAL A 215 8.08 -2.76 -7.56
N PHE A 216 8.56 -1.54 -7.67
CA PHE A 216 9.99 -1.22 -7.64
C PHE A 216 10.61 -1.55 -6.28
N ASP A 217 9.84 -1.42 -5.20
CA ASP A 217 10.26 -1.72 -3.83
C ASP A 217 9.91 -3.13 -3.33
N ASP A 218 9.27 -3.97 -4.16
CA ASP A 218 8.85 -5.31 -3.75
C ASP A 218 10.02 -6.30 -3.72
N LEU A 219 10.14 -6.94 -2.56
CA LEU A 219 11.14 -7.95 -2.26
C LEU A 219 10.56 -9.36 -2.35
N GLY A 220 9.32 -9.54 -1.89
CA GLY A 220 8.78 -10.86 -1.59
C GLY A 220 8.40 -11.65 -2.83
N THR A 221 7.71 -11.00 -3.77
CA THR A 221 7.24 -11.66 -4.99
C THR A 221 8.38 -12.16 -5.86
N PRO A 222 9.42 -11.34 -6.16
CA PRO A 222 10.54 -11.83 -6.95
C PRO A 222 11.28 -12.99 -6.29
N LEU A 223 11.54 -12.93 -4.97
CA LEU A 223 12.23 -14.01 -4.27
C LEU A 223 11.47 -15.34 -4.34
N LEU A 224 10.14 -15.34 -4.13
CA LEU A 224 9.34 -16.57 -4.22
C LEU A 224 9.19 -17.11 -5.65
N LEU A 225 9.32 -16.25 -6.66
CA LEU A 225 9.37 -16.64 -8.06
C LEU A 225 10.78 -17.02 -8.53
N ASP A 226 11.78 -16.99 -7.64
CA ASP A 226 13.20 -17.24 -7.93
C ASP A 226 13.81 -16.22 -8.93
N VAL A 227 13.31 -14.98 -8.88
CA VAL A 227 13.76 -13.85 -9.68
C VAL A 227 14.62 -12.93 -8.83
N ASN A 228 15.86 -13.36 -8.62
CA ASN A 228 16.79 -12.68 -7.72
C ASN A 228 17.49 -11.47 -8.36
N LYS A 229 17.45 -11.35 -9.68
CA LYS A 229 18.13 -10.27 -10.45
C LYS A 229 17.29 -9.00 -10.54
N MET A 230 16.92 -8.44 -9.38
CA MET A 230 16.22 -7.18 -9.21
C MET A 230 16.81 -6.43 -8.01
N LEU A 231 16.72 -5.09 -7.99
CA LEU A 231 17.33 -4.25 -6.95
C LEU A 231 16.89 -4.63 -5.53
N ALA A 232 15.59 -4.75 -5.24
CA ALA A 232 15.14 -5.06 -3.88
C ALA A 232 15.63 -6.45 -3.39
N PRO A 233 15.48 -7.56 -4.14
CA PRO A 233 16.14 -8.84 -3.82
C PRO A 233 17.65 -8.74 -3.64
N GLN A 234 18.36 -8.03 -4.53
CA GLN A 234 19.80 -7.87 -4.38
C GLN A 234 20.19 -7.08 -3.12
N ALA A 235 19.45 -6.02 -2.77
CA ALA A 235 19.69 -5.28 -1.52
C ALA A 235 19.56 -6.20 -0.31
N TYR A 236 18.54 -7.05 -0.30
CA TYR A 236 18.34 -8.04 0.75
C TYR A 236 19.48 -9.05 0.78
N LEU A 237 19.75 -9.74 -0.33
CA LEU A 237 20.75 -10.81 -0.41
C LEU A 237 22.16 -10.32 -0.05
N ARG A 238 22.53 -9.10 -0.46
CA ARG A 238 23.83 -8.52 -0.11
C ARG A 238 23.97 -8.34 1.40
N ILE A 239 22.95 -7.78 2.06
CA ILE A 239 22.99 -7.54 3.50
C ILE A 239 22.84 -8.84 4.31
N SER A 240 21.97 -9.76 3.90
CA SER A 240 21.73 -11.01 4.62
C SER A 240 22.83 -12.06 4.41
N SER A 241 23.44 -12.12 3.22
CA SER A 241 24.44 -13.16 2.89
C SER A 241 25.89 -12.71 3.10
N ILE A 242 26.19 -11.41 2.97
CA ILE A 242 27.55 -10.88 3.10
C ILE A 242 27.71 -10.09 4.40
N GLY A 243 26.67 -9.37 4.80
CA GLY A 243 26.59 -8.66 6.08
C GLY A 243 26.39 -7.16 5.92
N ILE A 244 26.10 -6.52 7.05
CA ILE A 244 25.81 -5.07 7.14
C ILE A 244 26.99 -4.15 6.80
N SER A 245 28.19 -4.70 6.58
CA SER A 245 29.38 -3.95 6.17
C SER A 245 29.48 -3.77 4.65
N ASP A 246 28.68 -4.49 3.87
CA ASP A 246 28.78 -4.45 2.41
C ASP A 246 28.20 -3.15 1.81
N PRO A 247 29.01 -2.32 1.13
CA PRO A 247 28.55 -1.04 0.57
C PRO A 247 27.49 -1.20 -0.52
N MET A 248 27.47 -2.34 -1.23
CA MET A 248 26.56 -2.53 -2.38
C MET A 248 25.08 -2.53 -1.97
N GLY A 249 24.75 -3.10 -0.80
CA GLY A 249 23.39 -3.03 -0.25
C GLY A 249 22.91 -1.59 -0.02
N TYR A 250 23.81 -0.70 0.39
CA TYR A 250 23.52 0.72 0.60
C TYR A 250 23.41 1.50 -0.71
N VAL A 251 24.28 1.23 -1.69
CA VAL A 251 24.18 1.84 -3.03
C VAL A 251 22.84 1.50 -3.68
N ILE A 252 22.44 0.22 -3.65
CA ILE A 252 21.13 -0.21 -4.14
C ILE A 252 20.01 0.53 -3.40
N SER A 253 20.12 0.66 -2.07
CA SER A 253 19.14 1.38 -1.26
C SER A 253 18.99 2.85 -1.64
N VAL A 254 20.09 3.54 -1.94
CA VAL A 254 20.08 4.93 -2.44
C VAL A 254 19.38 5.04 -3.79
N ILE A 255 19.65 4.11 -4.70
CA ILE A 255 18.97 4.06 -6.01
C ILE A 255 17.46 3.83 -5.81
N LEU A 256 17.08 2.90 -4.93
CA LEU A 256 15.68 2.63 -4.62
C LEU A 256 14.96 3.87 -4.06
N ILE A 257 15.56 4.57 -3.09
CA ILE A 257 15.02 5.82 -2.54
C ILE A 257 14.88 6.89 -3.63
N ALA A 258 15.92 7.09 -4.45
CA ALA A 258 15.94 8.13 -5.47
C ALA A 258 14.80 7.97 -6.49
N PHE A 259 14.58 6.75 -7.00
CA PHE A 259 13.51 6.48 -7.96
C PHE A 259 12.11 6.48 -7.32
N SER A 260 11.96 6.04 -6.07
CA SER A 260 10.69 6.15 -5.34
C SER A 260 10.31 7.61 -5.07
N LEU A 261 11.27 8.44 -4.66
CA LEU A 261 11.08 9.89 -4.52
C LEU A 261 10.77 10.56 -5.86
N LEU A 262 11.46 10.16 -6.94
CA LEU A 262 11.18 10.66 -8.29
C LEU A 262 9.75 10.32 -8.72
N SER A 263 9.30 9.09 -8.53
CA SER A 263 7.93 8.67 -8.85
C SER A 263 6.89 9.46 -8.05
N LEU A 264 7.13 9.63 -6.74
CA LEU A 264 6.26 10.45 -5.89
C LEU A 264 6.26 11.93 -6.33
N TYR A 265 7.42 12.47 -6.69
CA TYR A 265 7.53 13.84 -7.20
C TYR A 265 6.78 14.04 -8.52
N VAL A 266 6.87 13.09 -9.46
CA VAL A 266 6.08 13.09 -10.70
C VAL A 266 4.58 13.06 -10.41
N SER A 267 4.14 12.24 -9.45
CA SER A 267 2.74 12.21 -8.99
C SER A 267 2.29 13.57 -8.42
N LEU A 268 3.12 14.21 -7.59
CA LEU A 268 2.83 15.53 -7.03
C LEU A 268 2.76 16.62 -8.10
N LEU A 269 3.67 16.59 -9.09
CA LEU A 269 3.64 17.52 -10.22
C LEU A 269 2.38 17.35 -11.08
N ALA A 270 1.95 16.12 -11.32
CA ALA A 270 0.74 15.84 -12.10
C ALA A 270 -0.53 16.38 -11.43
N MET A 271 -0.54 16.46 -10.10
CA MET A 271 -1.64 17.04 -9.31
C MET A 271 -1.53 18.56 -9.11
N LYS A 272 -0.36 19.16 -9.35
CA LYS A 272 -0.11 20.60 -9.11
C LYS A 272 -0.89 21.47 -10.10
N GLY A 273 -1.61 22.47 -9.59
CA GLY A 273 -2.31 23.47 -10.40
C GLY A 273 -3.60 22.99 -11.06
N LYS A 274 -4.05 21.78 -10.75
CA LYS A 274 -5.38 21.28 -11.13
C LYS A 274 -6.27 21.37 -9.90
N ASP A 275 -6.71 22.58 -9.60
CA ASP A 275 -7.70 22.81 -8.57
C ASP A 275 -8.96 22.04 -8.94
N TYR A 276 -9.17 20.92 -8.24
CA TYR A 276 -10.44 20.19 -8.17
C TYR A 276 -11.53 21.00 -7.42
N ALA A 277 -11.30 22.29 -7.20
CA ALA A 277 -12.20 23.22 -6.56
C ALA A 277 -13.24 23.73 -7.59
N THR A 278 -14.38 23.05 -7.61
CA THR A 278 -15.65 23.73 -7.30
C THR A 278 -15.98 25.02 -8.07
N VAL A 279 -15.93 25.02 -9.40
CA VAL A 279 -16.71 25.97 -10.19
C VAL A 279 -17.77 25.18 -10.94
N GLN A 280 -18.94 25.09 -10.28
CA GLN A 280 -20.17 24.37 -10.59
C GLN A 280 -20.34 22.98 -9.94
N LYS A 281 -20.64 22.99 -8.63
CA LYS A 281 -21.63 22.06 -8.04
C LYS A 281 -23.05 22.42 -8.54
N GLY A 282 -23.23 22.55 -9.84
CA GLY A 282 -24.53 22.75 -10.48
C GLY A 282 -25.10 21.41 -10.89
N GLY A 283 -25.66 20.65 -9.93
CA GLY A 283 -26.70 19.63 -10.14
C GLY A 283 -26.56 18.50 -11.19
N GLY A 284 -25.46 18.41 -11.96
CA GLY A 284 -25.35 17.50 -13.12
C GLY A 284 -24.48 16.26 -12.91
N GLY A 285 -23.73 16.20 -11.81
CA GLY A 285 -22.83 15.08 -11.53
C GLY A 285 -23.58 13.90 -10.94
N LEU A 286 -24.29 13.12 -11.76
CA LEU A 286 -24.79 11.77 -11.42
C LEU A 286 -25.48 11.04 -12.59
N SER A 287 -25.80 11.68 -13.71
CA SER A 287 -26.35 10.94 -14.84
C SER A 287 -25.22 10.13 -15.49
N LYS A 288 -25.36 8.81 -15.51
CA LYS A 288 -24.48 7.89 -16.23
C LYS A 288 -25.00 7.70 -17.66
N ARG A 289 -24.16 7.21 -18.57
CA ARG A 289 -24.56 6.93 -19.96
C ARG A 289 -25.14 5.53 -20.10
N ASP A 290 -26.24 5.39 -20.84
CA ASP A 290 -26.75 4.07 -21.23
C ASP A 290 -25.92 3.45 -22.34
N LEU A 291 -25.65 2.15 -22.21
CA LEU A 291 -25.00 1.34 -23.22
C LEU A 291 -26.05 0.73 -24.14
N ARG A 292 -25.75 0.64 -25.45
CA ARG A 292 -26.55 -0.19 -26.35
C ARG A 292 -26.45 -1.67 -25.92
N PRO A 293 -27.43 -2.53 -26.23
CA PRO A 293 -27.42 -3.93 -25.79
C PRO A 293 -26.15 -4.71 -26.15
N TRP A 294 -25.63 -4.54 -27.37
CA TRP A 294 -24.40 -5.21 -27.81
C TRP A 294 -23.13 -4.63 -27.14
N GLU A 295 -23.09 -3.32 -26.91
CA GLU A 295 -21.99 -2.67 -26.16
C GLU A 295 -21.97 -3.17 -24.72
N LYS A 296 -23.17 -3.37 -24.13
CA LYS A 296 -23.35 -3.92 -22.80
C LYS A 296 -22.77 -5.34 -22.71
N ILE A 297 -23.12 -6.22 -23.66
CA ILE A 297 -22.57 -7.59 -23.72
C ILE A 297 -21.03 -7.56 -23.82
N GLY A 298 -20.48 -6.75 -24.72
CA GLY A 298 -19.02 -6.61 -24.85
C GLY A 298 -18.35 -6.10 -23.58
N CYS A 299 -18.93 -5.10 -22.91
CA CYS A 299 -18.41 -4.59 -21.65
C CYS A 299 -18.45 -5.64 -20.53
N TYR A 300 -19.55 -6.40 -20.40
CA TYR A 300 -19.63 -7.50 -19.43
C TYR A 300 -18.63 -8.61 -19.73
N ALA A 301 -18.42 -8.98 -20.99
CA ALA A 301 -17.42 -9.97 -21.36
C ALA A 301 -16.01 -9.53 -20.95
N VAL A 302 -15.63 -8.28 -21.23
CA VAL A 302 -14.34 -7.71 -20.81
C VAL A 302 -14.20 -7.68 -19.30
N VAL A 303 -15.24 -7.23 -18.57
CA VAL A 303 -15.22 -7.18 -17.11
C VAL A 303 -15.11 -8.57 -16.50
N LEU A 304 -15.88 -9.54 -16.99
CA LEU A 304 -15.83 -10.92 -16.50
C LEU A 304 -14.47 -11.56 -16.76
N PHE A 305 -13.90 -11.35 -17.94
CA PHE A 305 -12.55 -11.81 -18.27
C PHE A 305 -11.50 -11.21 -17.32
N ILE A 306 -11.55 -9.90 -17.10
CA ILE A 306 -10.65 -9.23 -16.17
C ILE A 306 -10.83 -9.76 -14.74
N LEU A 307 -12.07 -9.90 -14.26
CA LEU A 307 -12.32 -10.41 -12.92
C LEU A 307 -11.86 -11.86 -12.76
N ALA A 308 -12.00 -12.70 -13.78
CA ALA A 308 -11.49 -14.08 -13.76
C ALA A 308 -9.96 -14.11 -13.57
N ILE A 309 -9.23 -13.26 -14.30
CA ILE A 309 -7.76 -13.13 -14.16
C ILE A 309 -7.38 -12.51 -12.83
N VAL A 310 -8.11 -11.49 -12.39
CA VAL A 310 -7.73 -10.73 -11.19
C VAL A 310 -8.00 -11.52 -9.90
N LEU A 311 -9.04 -12.34 -9.89
CA LEU A 311 -9.41 -13.17 -8.73
C LEU A 311 -8.74 -14.54 -8.76
N SER A 312 -8.04 -14.91 -9.84
CA SER A 312 -7.33 -16.19 -9.94
C SER A 312 -6.29 -16.42 -8.83
N PRO A 313 -5.53 -15.42 -8.33
CA PRO A 313 -4.61 -15.65 -7.22
C PRO A 313 -5.33 -16.12 -5.95
N HIS A 314 -6.51 -15.56 -5.65
CA HIS A 314 -7.32 -15.95 -4.47
C HIS A 314 -7.93 -17.33 -4.66
N LEU A 315 -8.41 -17.64 -5.87
CA LEU A 315 -8.89 -18.98 -6.18
C LEU A 315 -7.77 -20.03 -6.03
N GLY A 316 -6.59 -19.75 -6.59
CA GLY A 316 -5.42 -20.61 -6.44
C GLY A 316 -4.97 -20.73 -4.99
N LEU A 317 -5.00 -19.64 -4.21
CA LEU A 317 -4.66 -19.69 -2.80
C LEU A 317 -5.64 -20.55 -1.99
N VAL A 318 -6.95 -20.42 -2.25
CA VAL A 318 -7.98 -21.25 -1.62
C VAL A 318 -7.75 -22.72 -1.96
N LEU A 319 -7.60 -23.04 -3.25
CA LEU A 319 -7.35 -24.41 -3.70
C LEU A 319 -6.08 -25.00 -3.08
N LEU A 320 -4.99 -24.22 -3.04
CA LEU A 320 -3.73 -24.65 -2.44
C LEU A 320 -3.84 -24.84 -0.92
N SER A 321 -4.64 -24.02 -0.23
CA SER A 321 -4.83 -24.12 1.23
C SER A 321 -5.56 -25.39 1.66
N PHE A 322 -6.37 -25.97 0.76
CA PHE A 322 -7.03 -27.26 0.97
C PHE A 322 -6.33 -28.41 0.23
N GLY A 323 -5.50 -28.14 -0.78
CA GLY A 323 -4.89 -29.17 -1.61
C GLY A 323 -3.88 -30.03 -0.84
N THR A 324 -3.92 -31.35 -1.03
CA THR A 324 -2.89 -32.27 -0.51
C THR A 324 -1.61 -32.14 -1.31
N ILE A 325 -1.68 -32.45 -2.60
CA ILE A 325 -0.61 -32.34 -3.59
C ILE A 325 -1.20 -31.60 -4.78
N TRP A 326 -0.50 -30.56 -5.25
CA TRP A 326 -0.86 -29.85 -6.47
C TRP A 326 0.41 -29.62 -7.28
N SER A 327 0.70 -30.56 -8.17
CA SER A 327 1.92 -30.60 -8.96
C SER A 327 1.61 -31.32 -10.27
N TYR A 328 1.88 -30.68 -11.41
CA TYR A 328 1.61 -31.24 -12.75
C TYR A 328 0.16 -31.73 -12.95
N ALA A 329 -0.80 -31.06 -12.29
CA ALA A 329 -2.21 -31.40 -12.36
C ALA A 329 -3.05 -30.13 -12.51
N VAL A 330 -4.18 -30.25 -13.22
CA VAL A 330 -5.11 -29.13 -13.44
C VAL A 330 -5.72 -28.65 -12.13
N LEU A 331 -6.00 -29.56 -11.20
CA LEU A 331 -6.48 -29.29 -9.86
C LEU A 331 -5.67 -30.11 -8.85
N PRO A 332 -5.74 -29.79 -7.54
CA PRO A 332 -5.14 -30.62 -6.50
C PRO A 332 -5.65 -32.08 -6.56
N ASP A 333 -4.77 -33.04 -6.31
CA ASP A 333 -5.08 -34.48 -6.34
C ASP A 333 -6.03 -34.92 -5.22
N GLY A 334 -6.12 -34.13 -4.16
CA GLY A 334 -7.01 -34.35 -3.03
C GLY A 334 -7.12 -33.11 -2.16
N TYR A 335 -8.07 -33.14 -1.22
CA TYR A 335 -8.35 -32.03 -0.33
C TYR A 335 -8.25 -32.44 1.14
N THR A 336 -7.73 -31.55 1.98
CA THR A 336 -7.50 -31.75 3.41
C THR A 336 -7.60 -30.44 4.18
N ILE A 337 -7.92 -30.53 5.47
CA ILE A 337 -7.90 -29.40 6.42
C ILE A 337 -6.66 -29.48 7.34
N ALA A 338 -5.83 -30.52 7.20
CA ALA A 338 -4.65 -30.76 8.04
C ALA A 338 -3.69 -29.56 8.08
N HIS A 339 -3.58 -28.80 6.99
CA HIS A 339 -2.76 -27.59 6.91
C HIS A 339 -3.15 -26.55 7.96
N TYR A 340 -4.45 -26.35 8.21
CA TYR A 340 -4.93 -25.41 9.21
C TYR A 340 -4.64 -25.90 10.64
N PHE A 341 -4.77 -27.20 10.90
CA PHE A 341 -4.39 -27.77 12.20
C PHE A 341 -2.89 -27.63 12.47
N LYS A 342 -2.06 -27.89 11.45
CA LYS A 342 -0.61 -27.70 11.54
C LYS A 342 -0.27 -26.24 11.85
N VAL A 343 -0.86 -25.30 11.12
CA VAL A 343 -0.61 -23.88 11.30
C VAL A 343 -1.06 -23.39 12.68
N VAL A 344 -2.24 -23.78 13.14
CA VAL A 344 -2.75 -23.38 14.46
C VAL A 344 -1.97 -24.04 15.59
N GLY A 345 -1.51 -25.28 15.42
CA GLY A 345 -0.74 -26.01 16.42
C GLY A 345 0.72 -25.55 16.51
N GLU A 346 1.40 -25.42 15.37
CA GLU A 346 2.86 -25.23 15.30
C GLU A 346 3.27 -23.80 14.94
N ALA A 347 2.43 -23.04 14.24
CA ALA A 347 2.76 -21.72 13.69
C ALA A 347 1.85 -20.58 14.22
N SER A 348 1.14 -20.81 15.33
CA SER A 348 0.26 -19.80 15.93
C SER A 348 1.00 -18.56 16.39
N GLN A 349 2.29 -18.68 16.69
CA GLN A 349 3.15 -17.56 17.08
C GLN A 349 3.22 -16.49 15.98
N PHE A 350 3.24 -16.88 14.70
CA PHE A 350 3.26 -15.90 13.61
C PHE A 350 1.97 -15.07 13.57
N ILE A 351 0.83 -15.70 13.89
CA ILE A 351 -0.48 -15.02 13.97
C ILE A 351 -0.49 -14.06 15.16
N THR A 352 -0.10 -14.50 16.35
CA THR A 352 -0.10 -13.67 17.56
C THR A 352 0.86 -12.50 17.45
N ASN A 353 2.08 -12.71 16.93
CA ASN A 353 3.04 -11.66 16.64
C ASN A 353 2.49 -10.62 15.68
N THR A 354 1.76 -11.04 14.64
CA THR A 354 1.16 -10.10 13.69
C THR A 354 0.08 -9.25 14.33
N LEU A 355 -0.83 -9.88 15.08
CA LEU A 355 -1.89 -9.15 15.80
C LEU A 355 -1.27 -8.15 16.79
N LEU A 356 -0.22 -8.55 17.49
CA LEU A 356 0.51 -7.69 18.42
C LEU A 356 1.22 -6.54 17.69
N TYR A 357 2.07 -6.83 16.71
CA TYR A 357 2.92 -5.83 16.08
C TYR A 357 2.13 -4.89 15.19
N ALA A 358 1.25 -5.41 14.33
CA ALA A 358 0.39 -4.58 13.49
C ALA A 358 -0.63 -3.80 14.33
N GLY A 359 -1.15 -4.39 15.42
CA GLY A 359 -2.07 -3.72 16.35
C GLY A 359 -1.40 -2.55 17.08
N LEU A 360 -0.20 -2.76 17.62
CA LEU A 360 0.60 -1.70 18.24
C LEU A 360 0.99 -0.62 17.22
N ALA A 361 1.46 -1.02 16.04
CA ALA A 361 1.85 -0.07 15.00
C ALA A 361 0.68 0.80 14.54
N ALA A 362 -0.48 0.19 14.27
CA ALA A 362 -1.70 0.90 13.88
C ALA A 362 -2.20 1.85 14.99
N THR A 363 -2.06 1.45 16.25
CA THR A 363 -2.38 2.30 17.41
C THR A 363 -1.48 3.53 17.45
N LEU A 364 -0.17 3.35 17.31
CA LEU A 364 0.79 4.44 17.24
C LEU A 364 0.51 5.35 16.04
N ASP A 365 0.17 4.78 14.89
CA ASP A 365 -0.14 5.52 13.67
C ASP A 365 -1.35 6.43 13.81
N VAL A 366 -2.43 5.98 14.47
CA VAL A 366 -3.58 6.86 14.69
C VAL A 366 -3.33 7.91 15.76
N ILE A 367 -2.53 7.61 16.78
CA ILE A 367 -2.11 8.60 17.77
C ILE A 367 -1.28 9.70 17.10
N LEU A 368 -0.23 9.31 16.37
CA LEU A 368 0.65 10.23 15.64
C LEU A 368 -0.12 10.95 14.53
N GLY A 369 -0.90 10.22 13.73
CA GLY A 369 -1.69 10.75 12.62
C GLY A 369 -2.73 11.78 13.07
N THR A 370 -3.46 11.52 14.16
CA THR A 370 -4.41 12.47 14.74
C THR A 370 -3.70 13.71 15.28
N ALA A 371 -2.57 13.52 15.97
CA ALA A 371 -1.79 14.62 16.52
C ALA A 371 -1.20 15.52 15.42
N ILE A 372 -0.61 14.93 14.37
CA ILE A 372 -0.09 15.66 13.21
C ILE A 372 -1.24 16.39 12.51
N ALA A 373 -2.37 15.71 12.25
CA ALA A 373 -3.54 16.34 11.61
C ALA A 373 -4.04 17.55 12.41
N TYR A 374 -4.13 17.43 13.73
CA TYR A 374 -4.50 18.54 14.61
C TYR A 374 -3.49 19.70 14.55
N ILE A 375 -2.19 19.42 14.68
CA ILE A 375 -1.14 20.43 14.61
C ILE A 375 -1.17 21.16 13.26
N VAL A 376 -1.26 20.42 12.16
CA VAL A 376 -1.21 20.95 10.78
C VAL A 376 -2.43 21.80 10.44
N TYR A 377 -3.63 21.44 10.91
CA TYR A 377 -4.87 22.15 10.52
C TYR A 377 -5.39 23.12 11.58
N ARG A 378 -5.11 22.92 12.87
CA ARG A 378 -5.70 23.70 13.98
C ARG A 378 -4.73 24.65 14.68
N THR A 379 -3.42 24.53 14.45
CA THR A 379 -2.42 25.36 15.17
C THR A 379 -1.61 26.25 14.23
N GLY A 380 -1.15 27.40 14.69
CA GLY A 380 -0.29 28.33 13.93
C GLY A 380 1.21 28.07 14.04
N ILE A 381 1.63 26.86 14.46
CA ILE A 381 3.03 26.58 14.82
C ILE A 381 3.93 26.68 13.57
N PRO A 382 5.08 27.38 13.65
CA PRO A 382 6.02 27.45 12.55
C PRO A 382 6.56 26.05 12.23
N GLY A 383 6.60 25.70 10.95
CA GLY A 383 7.08 24.40 10.51
C GLY A 383 6.10 23.23 10.67
N ARG A 384 4.85 23.46 11.12
CA ARG A 384 3.81 22.40 11.25
C ARG A 384 3.66 21.51 10.00
N LYS A 385 3.78 22.09 8.80
CA LYS A 385 3.66 21.37 7.52
C LYS A 385 4.79 20.35 7.30
N TRP A 386 5.98 20.57 7.90
CA TRP A 386 7.08 19.61 7.81
C TRP A 386 6.76 18.29 8.52
N LEU A 387 5.85 18.28 9.50
CA LEU A 387 5.36 17.03 10.10
C LEU A 387 4.56 16.19 9.10
N ASP A 388 3.65 16.83 8.34
CA ASP A 388 2.90 16.15 7.27
C ASP A 388 3.82 15.68 6.14
N TYR A 389 4.76 16.53 5.70
CA TYR A 389 5.74 16.15 4.69
C TYR A 389 6.64 15.00 5.15
N GLY A 390 7.18 15.07 6.38
CA GLY A 390 8.01 14.01 6.95
C GLY A 390 7.27 12.69 7.07
N ALA A 391 6.03 12.71 7.55
CA ALA A 391 5.18 11.52 7.57
C ALA A 391 4.89 10.99 6.17
N THR A 392 4.63 11.86 5.18
CA THR A 392 4.30 11.43 3.81
C THR A 392 5.49 10.85 3.06
N VAL A 393 6.70 11.38 3.29
CA VAL A 393 7.94 10.89 2.68
C VAL A 393 8.22 9.43 3.06
N SER A 394 7.72 8.95 4.21
CA SER A 394 7.90 7.52 4.57
C SER A 394 7.25 6.56 3.58
N LEU A 395 6.25 7.00 2.80
CA LEU A 395 5.66 6.23 1.70
C LEU A 395 6.68 5.93 0.58
N ALA A 396 7.64 6.83 0.37
CA ALA A 396 8.66 6.70 -0.65
C ALA A 396 9.88 5.90 -0.18
N VAL A 397 10.00 5.60 1.12
CA VAL A 397 11.11 4.81 1.65
C VAL A 397 10.76 3.32 1.51
N PRO A 398 11.50 2.54 0.70
CA PRO A 398 11.31 1.10 0.58
C PRO A 398 11.44 0.39 1.93
N GLY A 399 10.67 -0.68 2.13
CA GLY A 399 10.77 -1.44 3.39
C GLY A 399 12.11 -2.13 3.58
N VAL A 400 12.69 -2.69 2.52
CA VAL A 400 14.04 -3.28 2.58
C VAL A 400 15.07 -2.23 2.98
N VAL A 401 14.95 -1.00 2.47
CA VAL A 401 15.85 0.11 2.78
C VAL A 401 15.68 0.57 4.23
N LEU A 402 14.44 0.64 4.72
CA LEU A 402 14.17 0.95 6.13
C LEU A 402 14.78 -0.13 7.04
N GLY A 403 14.61 -1.41 6.72
CA GLY A 403 15.21 -2.53 7.45
C GLY A 403 16.74 -2.46 7.46
N ILE A 404 17.38 -2.23 6.32
CA ILE A 404 18.84 -2.05 6.21
C ILE A 404 19.30 -0.86 7.05
N GLY A 405 18.58 0.26 6.98
CA GLY A 405 18.88 1.45 7.76
C GLY A 405 18.75 1.23 9.25
N TYR A 406 17.79 0.43 9.69
CA TYR A 406 17.58 0.08 11.09
C TYR A 406 18.67 -0.82 11.61
N LEU A 407 19.00 -1.89 10.89
CA LEU A 407 20.17 -2.73 11.20
C LEU A 407 21.42 -1.85 11.30
N ARG A 408 21.71 -1.03 10.29
CA ARG A 408 22.91 -0.18 10.32
C ARG A 408 22.90 0.85 11.44
N SER A 409 21.74 1.39 11.79
CA SER A 409 21.63 2.47 12.80
C SER A 409 21.66 1.96 14.22
N PHE A 410 20.99 0.85 14.49
CA PHE A 410 20.63 0.41 15.83
C PHE A 410 21.27 -0.92 16.24
N TYR A 411 22.03 -1.59 15.36
CA TYR A 411 22.70 -2.84 15.72
C TYR A 411 23.78 -2.68 16.81
N ASN A 412 24.44 -1.52 16.87
CA ASN A 412 25.43 -1.24 17.92
C ASN A 412 24.84 -0.49 19.13
N VAL A 413 23.51 -0.37 19.21
CA VAL A 413 22.82 0.35 20.29
C VAL A 413 22.07 -0.69 21.12
N ASN A 414 22.63 -1.07 22.25
CA ASN A 414 22.02 -2.11 23.10
C ASN A 414 20.86 -1.55 23.93
N VAL A 415 19.83 -2.36 24.13
CA VAL A 415 18.71 -2.04 25.01
C VAL A 415 19.17 -2.19 26.46
N PRO A 416 19.04 -1.14 27.32
CA PRO A 416 19.63 -1.13 28.67
C PRO A 416 19.25 -2.29 29.59
N PHE A 417 18.10 -2.92 29.37
CA PHE A 417 17.57 -3.98 30.25
C PHE A 417 17.77 -5.40 29.71
N ILE A 418 17.99 -5.55 28.41
CA ILE A 418 18.03 -6.85 27.72
C ILE A 418 19.46 -7.16 27.24
N ASN A 419 20.33 -6.14 27.14
CA ASN A 419 21.69 -6.22 26.60
C ASN A 419 21.81 -6.73 25.15
N GLU A 420 20.69 -6.87 24.45
CA GLU A 420 20.63 -7.16 23.02
C GLU A 420 20.58 -5.87 22.19
N PRO A 421 21.09 -5.91 20.94
CA PRO A 421 20.93 -4.81 19.99
C PRO A 421 19.47 -4.39 19.82
N LEU A 422 19.21 -3.07 19.77
CA LEU A 422 17.88 -2.54 19.48
C LEU A 422 17.36 -3.01 18.12
N ALA A 423 18.25 -3.26 17.16
CA ALA A 423 17.89 -3.75 15.83
C ALA A 423 17.40 -5.20 15.77
N THR A 424 17.69 -6.02 16.79
CA THR A 424 17.24 -7.42 16.88
C THR A 424 16.07 -7.60 17.84
N TRP A 425 15.69 -6.55 18.57
CA TRP A 425 14.54 -6.57 19.47
C TRP A 425 13.24 -6.35 18.71
N TRP A 426 12.24 -7.23 18.88
CA TRP A 426 10.96 -7.20 18.15
C TRP A 426 10.23 -5.84 18.13
N VAL A 427 10.44 -4.98 19.13
CA VAL A 427 9.85 -3.62 19.17
C VAL A 427 10.30 -2.78 17.97
N ILE A 428 11.49 -3.02 17.42
CA ILE A 428 11.96 -2.30 16.24
C ILE A 428 11.11 -2.63 15.01
N ILE A 429 10.53 -3.83 14.94
CA ILE A 429 9.57 -4.23 13.90
C ILE A 429 8.31 -3.38 14.02
N VAL A 430 7.78 -3.19 15.22
CA VAL A 430 6.62 -2.31 15.47
C VAL A 430 6.92 -0.88 15.00
N ILE A 431 8.09 -0.35 15.36
CA ILE A 431 8.50 1.00 14.96
C ILE A 431 8.66 1.11 13.44
N ALA A 432 9.24 0.09 12.78
CA ALA A 432 9.36 0.04 11.32
C ALA A 432 7.98 0.07 10.65
N LEU A 433 7.03 -0.72 11.17
CA LEU A 433 5.65 -0.76 10.69
C LEU A 433 4.95 0.60 10.91
N THR A 434 5.08 1.22 12.09
CA THR A 434 4.54 2.57 12.36
C THR A 434 5.08 3.58 11.35
N ILE A 435 6.39 3.70 11.18
CA ILE A 435 6.96 4.66 10.24
C ILE A 435 6.46 4.42 8.81
N ARG A 436 6.39 3.15 8.37
CA ARG A 436 5.97 2.81 7.00
C ARG A 436 4.46 2.99 6.78
N ARG A 437 3.62 2.87 7.82
CA ARG A 437 2.15 2.93 7.69
C ARG A 437 1.49 4.20 8.22
N LEU A 438 2.25 5.08 8.87
CA LEU A 438 1.82 6.41 9.30
C LEU A 438 1.10 7.23 8.22
N PRO A 439 1.52 7.26 6.93
CA PRO A 439 0.81 8.03 5.90
C PRO A 439 -0.66 7.64 5.75
N TYR A 440 -0.97 6.35 5.88
CA TYR A 440 -2.34 5.85 5.68
C TYR A 440 -3.27 6.36 6.80
N ALA A 441 -2.83 6.25 8.05
CA ALA A 441 -3.58 6.77 9.19
C ALA A 441 -3.68 8.30 9.17
N LEU A 442 -2.59 8.99 8.82
CA LEU A 442 -2.54 10.44 8.73
C LEU A 442 -3.55 10.98 7.69
N ARG A 443 -3.62 10.39 6.49
CA ARG A 443 -4.56 10.83 5.45
C ARG A 443 -6.01 10.65 5.88
N ALA A 444 -6.34 9.54 6.54
CA ALA A 444 -7.67 9.32 7.11
C ALA A 444 -8.01 10.34 8.23
N CYS A 445 -7.04 10.66 9.10
CA CYS A 445 -7.21 11.67 10.15
C CYS A 445 -7.36 13.09 9.58
N ILE A 446 -6.59 13.44 8.54
CA ILE A 446 -6.71 14.73 7.84
C ILE A 446 -8.09 14.86 7.19
N ALA A 447 -8.57 13.82 6.51
CA ALA A 447 -9.90 13.83 5.90
C ALA A 447 -11.00 14.03 6.95
N ALA A 448 -10.86 13.40 8.13
CA ALA A 448 -11.81 13.59 9.22
C ALA A 448 -11.76 14.98 9.85
N ILE A 449 -10.56 15.52 10.13
CA ILE A 449 -10.44 16.82 10.79
C ILE A 449 -10.94 17.96 9.90
N GLN A 450 -10.79 17.84 8.57
CA GLN A 450 -11.30 18.83 7.62
C GLN A 450 -12.83 18.91 7.61
N GLN A 451 -13.52 17.83 7.98
CA GLN A 451 -14.99 17.80 8.08
C GLN A 451 -15.53 18.39 9.39
N VAL A 452 -14.70 18.51 10.42
CA VAL A 452 -15.11 19.06 11.72
C VAL A 452 -15.05 20.59 11.66
N SER A 453 -16.12 21.30 12.02
CA SER A 453 -16.11 22.77 12.03
C SER A 453 -15.18 23.33 13.12
N VAL A 454 -14.40 24.37 12.80
CA VAL A 454 -13.57 25.11 13.77
C VAL A 454 -14.44 25.79 14.83
N MET A 455 -15.66 26.19 14.49
CA MET A 455 -16.57 26.89 15.40
C MET A 455 -16.92 26.09 16.66
N LEU A 456 -16.88 24.75 16.58
CA LEU A 456 -17.13 23.88 17.75
C LEU A 456 -16.01 24.01 18.80
N GLU A 457 -14.77 24.21 18.36
CA GLU A 457 -13.64 24.44 19.27
C GLU A 457 -13.71 25.83 19.90
N GLU A 458 -14.01 26.85 19.09
CA GLU A 458 -14.15 28.24 19.54
C GLU A 458 -15.30 28.41 20.54
N ALA A 459 -16.45 27.78 20.28
CA ALA A 459 -17.59 27.79 21.20
C ALA A 459 -17.26 27.15 22.55
N ALA A 460 -16.55 26.01 22.55
CA ALA A 460 -16.13 25.34 23.77
C ALA A 460 -15.11 26.17 24.56
N GLU A 461 -14.13 26.76 23.88
CA GLU A 461 -13.12 27.64 24.51
C GLU A 461 -13.74 28.92 25.07
N ASN A 462 -14.74 29.51 24.39
CA ASN A 462 -15.51 30.66 24.90
C ASN A 462 -16.30 30.34 26.17
N LEU A 463 -16.78 29.10 26.31
CA LEU A 463 -17.44 28.60 27.52
C LEU A 463 -16.47 28.19 28.64
N GLY A 464 -15.16 28.46 28.47
CA GLY A 464 -14.13 28.21 29.48
C GLY A 464 -13.48 26.83 29.42
N ALA A 465 -13.77 26.01 28.40
CA ALA A 465 -13.08 24.74 28.23
C ALA A 465 -11.61 24.95 27.81
N THR A 466 -10.70 24.15 28.39
CA THR A 466 -9.29 24.17 27.97
C THR A 466 -9.11 23.48 26.63
N LYS A 467 -8.07 23.87 25.86
CA LYS A 467 -7.70 23.22 24.58
C LYS A 467 -7.64 21.68 24.67
N SER A 468 -7.01 21.14 25.73
CA SER A 468 -6.94 19.69 25.92
C SER A 468 -8.30 19.06 26.19
N HIS A 469 -9.18 19.76 26.89
CA HIS A 469 -10.55 19.30 27.13
C HIS A 469 -11.37 19.31 25.83
N THR A 470 -11.31 20.41 25.08
CA THR A 470 -11.95 20.56 23.76
C THR A 470 -11.50 19.47 22.79
N VAL A 471 -10.19 19.21 22.69
CA VAL A 471 -9.67 18.16 21.80
C VAL A 471 -10.17 16.77 22.20
N ARG A 472 -10.09 16.42 23.48
CA ARG A 472 -10.47 15.07 23.96
C ARG A 472 -11.97 14.81 23.94
N ARG A 473 -12.80 15.83 24.22
CA ARG A 473 -14.26 15.68 24.36
C ARG A 473 -15.05 16.03 23.11
N ILE A 474 -14.49 16.83 22.20
CA ILE A 474 -15.20 17.30 21.00
C ILE A 474 -14.49 16.81 19.74
N VAL A 475 -13.23 17.23 19.53
CA VAL A 475 -12.53 16.97 18.26
C VAL A 475 -12.30 15.47 18.02
N VAL A 476 -11.68 14.77 18.97
CA VAL A 476 -11.37 13.33 18.84
C VAL A 476 -12.65 12.48 18.66
N PRO A 477 -13.71 12.65 19.46
CA PRO A 477 -14.96 11.91 19.23
C PRO A 477 -15.60 12.19 17.87
N LEU A 478 -15.59 13.43 17.38
CA LEU A 478 -16.11 13.77 16.06
C LEU A 478 -15.25 13.22 14.91
N MET A 479 -13.95 13.04 15.14
CA MET A 479 -13.00 12.41 14.21
C MET A 479 -12.98 10.88 14.28
N SER A 480 -13.68 10.26 15.25
CA SER A 480 -13.58 8.82 15.54
C SER A 480 -13.74 7.90 14.32
N GLY A 481 -14.63 8.25 13.39
CA GLY A 481 -14.82 7.50 12.13
C GLY A 481 -13.55 7.47 11.26
N GLY A 482 -12.86 8.60 11.09
CA GLY A 482 -11.62 8.64 10.32
C GLY A 482 -10.41 8.12 11.09
N ILE A 483 -10.38 8.29 12.42
CA ILE A 483 -9.37 7.67 13.29
C ILE A 483 -9.43 6.15 13.14
N LEU A 484 -10.62 5.57 13.24
CA LEU A 484 -10.82 4.13 13.08
C LEU A 484 -10.50 3.67 11.65
N ALA A 485 -10.91 4.42 10.63
CA ALA A 485 -10.56 4.11 9.25
C ALA A 485 -9.04 4.08 9.06
N GLY A 486 -8.33 5.04 9.68
CA GLY A 486 -6.87 5.08 9.73
C GLY A 486 -6.26 3.89 10.46
N PHE A 487 -6.81 3.50 11.61
CA PHE A 487 -6.37 2.34 12.38
C PHE A 487 -6.46 1.08 11.53
N VAL A 488 -7.63 0.80 10.95
CA VAL A 488 -7.85 -0.40 10.15
C VAL A 488 -6.96 -0.41 8.91
N THR A 489 -6.83 0.72 8.21
CA THR A 489 -6.00 0.78 7.00
C THR A 489 -4.52 0.56 7.33
N SER A 490 -4.02 1.16 8.42
CA SER A 490 -2.66 0.90 8.89
C SER A 490 -2.49 -0.58 9.31
N PHE A 491 -3.38 -1.10 10.14
CA PHE A 491 -3.35 -2.49 10.61
C PHE A 491 -3.34 -3.49 9.45
N ALA A 492 -4.28 -3.33 8.50
CA ALA A 492 -4.40 -4.15 7.30
C ALA A 492 -3.09 -4.17 6.51
N THR A 493 -2.52 -3.00 6.24
CA THR A 493 -1.31 -2.87 5.42
C THR A 493 -0.02 -3.24 6.17
N ALA A 494 -0.01 -3.14 7.50
CA ALA A 494 1.07 -3.61 8.37
C ALA A 494 1.08 -5.14 8.51
N SER A 495 -0.10 -5.77 8.56
CA SER A 495 -0.24 -7.22 8.80
C SER A 495 0.34 -8.09 7.68
N VAL A 496 0.44 -7.54 6.48
CA VAL A 496 0.92 -8.24 5.27
C VAL A 496 2.31 -7.75 4.83
N GLU A 497 3.00 -7.01 5.70
CA GLU A 497 4.28 -6.42 5.36
C GLU A 497 5.44 -7.41 5.53
N LEU A 498 6.17 -7.67 4.44
CA LEU A 498 7.30 -8.59 4.38
C LEU A 498 8.67 -7.89 4.25
N SER A 499 8.79 -6.78 3.52
CA SER A 499 10.12 -6.29 3.10
C SER A 499 11.00 -5.83 4.27
N ALA A 500 10.44 -5.05 5.20
CA ALA A 500 11.17 -4.59 6.39
C ALA A 500 11.26 -5.70 7.44
N THR A 501 10.20 -6.50 7.57
CA THR A 501 10.13 -7.58 8.57
C THR A 501 11.14 -8.68 8.27
N LEU A 502 11.25 -9.13 7.01
CA LEU A 502 12.24 -10.13 6.59
C LEU A 502 13.69 -9.70 6.87
N MET A 503 13.96 -8.40 6.89
CA MET A 503 15.29 -7.85 7.21
C MET A 503 15.55 -7.73 8.73
N LEU A 504 14.49 -7.57 9.54
CA LEU A 504 14.59 -7.26 10.96
C LEU A 504 14.33 -8.46 11.88
N VAL A 505 13.69 -9.52 11.38
CA VAL A 505 13.47 -10.75 12.14
C VAL A 505 14.82 -11.46 12.31
N SER A 506 15.30 -11.51 13.55
CA SER A 506 16.53 -12.23 13.93
C SER A 506 16.27 -13.59 14.55
N GLN A 507 15.09 -13.78 15.16
CA GLN A 507 14.68 -15.04 15.79
C GLN A 507 13.30 -15.43 15.26
N GLU A 508 13.08 -16.72 15.01
CA GLU A 508 11.80 -17.24 14.51
C GLU A 508 10.63 -16.92 15.46
N SER A 509 10.89 -16.89 16.78
CA SER A 509 9.90 -16.51 17.80
C SER A 509 9.36 -15.08 17.65
N ASP A 510 10.12 -14.19 17.01
CA ASP A 510 9.74 -12.79 16.74
C ASP A 510 9.18 -12.61 15.32
N ALA A 511 9.03 -13.68 14.54
CA ALA A 511 8.58 -13.58 13.17
C ALA A 511 7.07 -13.30 13.08
N PRO A 512 6.64 -12.35 12.25
CA PRO A 512 5.23 -12.15 11.95
C PRO A 512 4.75 -13.12 10.84
N LEU A 513 3.45 -13.10 10.60
CA LEU A 513 2.72 -13.95 9.66
C LEU A 513 3.23 -13.83 8.22
N ALA A 514 3.58 -12.62 7.77
CA ALA A 514 4.16 -12.44 6.44
C ALA A 514 5.47 -13.23 6.28
N TYR A 515 6.34 -13.24 7.30
CA TYR A 515 7.59 -14.01 7.31
C TYR A 515 7.29 -15.51 7.29
N GLY A 516 6.41 -15.98 8.18
CA GLY A 516 6.03 -17.40 8.24
C GLY A 516 5.46 -17.91 6.91
N ILE A 517 4.60 -17.13 6.24
CA ILE A 517 4.09 -17.52 4.92
C ILE A 517 5.24 -17.64 3.91
N TYR A 518 6.13 -16.65 3.87
CA TYR A 518 7.29 -16.69 2.99
C TYR A 518 8.12 -17.95 3.23
N GLU A 519 8.44 -18.26 4.48
CA GLU A 519 9.22 -19.43 4.87
C GLU A 519 8.56 -20.75 4.44
N PHE A 520 7.29 -20.96 4.79
CA PHE A 520 6.54 -22.16 4.42
C PHE A 520 6.47 -22.33 2.89
N MET A 521 6.31 -21.24 2.14
CA MET A 521 6.16 -21.28 0.69
C MET A 521 7.44 -21.64 -0.09
N GLN A 522 8.61 -21.60 0.55
CA GLN A 522 9.88 -21.97 -0.09
C GLN A 522 9.98 -23.48 -0.39
N SER A 523 9.34 -24.33 0.42
CA SER A 523 9.38 -25.79 0.26
C SER A 523 8.10 -26.32 -0.38
N ALA A 524 8.19 -27.36 -1.21
CA ALA A 524 7.01 -27.95 -1.86
C ALA A 524 6.00 -28.49 -0.85
N SER A 525 6.46 -29.14 0.23
CA SER A 525 5.60 -29.64 1.32
C SER A 525 5.03 -28.53 2.21
N GLY A 526 5.70 -27.38 2.29
CA GLY A 526 5.25 -26.22 3.06
C GLY A 526 4.25 -25.31 2.32
N ARG A 527 4.09 -25.43 1.00
CA ARG A 527 3.15 -24.59 0.22
C ARG A 527 1.69 -24.68 0.70
N GLY A 528 1.23 -25.88 1.08
CA GLY A 528 -0.12 -26.07 1.64
C GLY A 528 -0.32 -25.31 2.97
N PRO A 529 0.51 -25.56 4.01
CA PRO A 529 0.49 -24.78 5.25
C PRO A 529 0.70 -23.28 5.04
N GLY A 530 1.61 -22.88 4.16
CA GLY A 530 1.85 -21.48 3.79
C GLY A 530 0.62 -20.83 3.15
N ALA A 531 -0.11 -21.56 2.31
CA ALA A 531 -1.38 -21.10 1.74
C ALA A 531 -2.49 -20.99 2.80
N ALA A 532 -2.54 -21.90 3.78
CA ALA A 532 -3.46 -21.79 4.91
C ALA A 532 -3.16 -20.54 5.78
N LEU A 533 -1.88 -20.27 6.08
CA LEU A 533 -1.47 -18.99 6.70
C LEU A 533 -1.84 -17.77 5.84
N GLY A 534 -1.65 -17.87 4.52
CA GLY A 534 -2.07 -16.84 3.57
C GLY A 534 -3.57 -16.56 3.62
N MET A 535 -4.40 -17.61 3.70
CA MET A 535 -5.84 -17.48 3.87
C MET A 535 -6.22 -16.84 5.21
N ILE A 536 -5.53 -17.20 6.29
CA ILE A 536 -5.69 -16.54 7.59
C ILE A 536 -5.36 -15.05 7.48
N ALA A 537 -4.27 -14.68 6.78
CA ALA A 537 -3.92 -13.29 6.49
C ALA A 537 -5.07 -12.54 5.81
N VAL A 538 -5.58 -13.12 4.71
CA VAL A 538 -6.68 -12.55 3.92
C VAL A 538 -7.93 -12.37 4.78
N ILE A 539 -8.25 -13.33 5.65
CA ILE A 539 -9.40 -13.25 6.56
C ILE A 539 -9.19 -12.14 7.60
N ILE A 540 -8.01 -12.04 8.22
CA ILE A 540 -7.70 -10.99 9.21
C ILE A 540 -7.83 -9.60 8.58
N VAL A 541 -7.23 -9.39 7.41
CA VAL A 541 -7.28 -8.11 6.69
C VAL A 541 -8.69 -7.82 6.18
N GLY A 542 -9.39 -8.83 5.65
CA GLY A 542 -10.76 -8.72 5.16
C GLY A 542 -11.76 -8.36 6.27
N LEU A 543 -11.67 -9.01 7.44
CA LEU A 543 -12.45 -8.69 8.63
C LEU A 543 -12.17 -7.27 9.11
N GLY A 544 -10.90 -6.88 9.19
CA GLY A 544 -10.51 -5.51 9.55
C GLY A 544 -11.18 -4.49 8.62
N THR A 545 -11.02 -4.69 7.30
CA THR A 545 -11.58 -3.81 6.26
C THR A 545 -13.11 -3.73 6.35
N TYR A 546 -13.78 -4.87 6.54
CA TYR A 546 -15.24 -4.92 6.71
C TYR A 546 -15.71 -4.16 7.95
N VAL A 547 -15.02 -4.33 9.08
CA VAL A 547 -15.33 -3.61 10.33
C VAL A 547 -15.18 -2.10 10.15
N SER A 548 -14.11 -1.64 9.48
CA SER A 548 -13.95 -0.22 9.12
C SER A 548 -15.12 0.29 8.31
N HIS A 549 -15.47 -0.41 7.22
CA HIS A 549 -16.58 0.01 6.36
C HIS A 549 -17.90 0.09 7.13
N LYS A 550 -18.22 -0.90 7.97
CA LYS A 550 -19.43 -0.90 8.80
C LYS A 550 -19.48 0.25 9.80
N ILE A 551 -18.35 0.64 10.37
CA ILE A 551 -18.34 1.71 11.38
C ILE A 551 -18.37 3.10 10.73
N ILE A 552 -17.72 3.27 9.57
CA ILE A 552 -17.86 4.50 8.75
C ILE A 552 -19.33 4.68 8.37
N GLU A 553 -19.97 3.64 7.83
CA GLU A 553 -21.38 3.68 7.43
C GLU A 553 -22.31 4.04 8.60
N ARG A 554 -22.05 3.50 9.80
CA ARG A 554 -22.81 3.84 11.02
C ARG A 554 -22.60 5.29 11.45
N THR A 555 -21.38 5.81 11.33
CA THR A 555 -21.06 7.20 11.67
C THR A 555 -21.76 8.17 10.73
N ASP A 556 -21.77 7.88 9.43
CA ASP A 556 -22.46 8.69 8.42
C ASP A 556 -23.97 8.65 8.61
N ARG A 557 -24.56 7.48 8.87
CA ARG A 557 -26.00 7.36 9.20
C ARG A 557 -26.38 8.15 10.43
N ARG A 558 -25.56 8.15 11.49
CA ARG A 558 -25.82 8.97 12.71
C ARG A 558 -25.73 10.47 12.44
N ARG A 559 -24.81 10.91 11.58
CA ARG A 559 -24.72 12.33 11.16
C ARG A 559 -25.93 12.77 10.34
N VAL A 560 -26.42 11.91 9.45
CA VAL A 560 -27.65 12.18 8.68
C VAL A 560 -28.88 12.16 9.58
N ALA A 561 -28.98 11.20 10.52
CA ALA A 561 -30.08 11.11 11.47
C ALA A 561 -30.09 12.21 12.54
N ALA A 562 -28.97 12.92 12.75
CA ALA A 562 -28.90 14.08 13.65
C ALA A 562 -29.31 15.40 12.96
N ARG A 563 -29.71 15.37 11.67
CA ARG A 563 -30.21 16.55 10.95
C ARG A 563 -31.65 17.01 11.26
N PRO A 564 -32.58 16.26 11.89
CA PRO A 564 -33.94 16.76 12.11
C PRO A 564 -34.04 17.42 13.50
N VAL A 565 -33.55 18.66 13.65
CA VAL A 565 -33.99 19.63 14.69
C VAL A 565 -33.69 21.08 14.25
N ALA A 566 -32.72 21.32 13.37
CA ALA A 566 -32.32 22.70 13.01
C ALA A 566 -33.29 23.43 12.06
N GLU A 567 -34.23 22.73 11.43
CA GLU A 567 -35.23 23.35 10.53
C GLU A 567 -36.55 23.72 11.24
N GLU A 568 -36.78 23.29 12.47
CA GLU A 568 -38.01 23.62 13.25
C GLU A 568 -37.84 24.82 14.20
N VAL A 569 -36.65 25.43 14.30
CA VAL A 569 -36.43 26.64 15.12
C VAL A 569 -36.50 27.93 14.27
N THR A 570 -36.78 27.80 12.97
CA THR A 570 -36.97 28.93 12.04
C THR A 570 -38.30 28.88 11.30
N ALA A 571 -39.34 28.35 11.92
CA ALA A 571 -40.73 28.46 11.46
C ALA A 571 -41.55 29.32 12.42
#